data_AF-A0A357CFI3-F1
#
_entry.id   AF-A0A357CFI3-F1
#
_cell.length_a   1.000
_cell.length_b   1.000
_cell.length_c   1.000
_cell.angle_alpha   90.00
_cell.angle_beta   90.00
_cell.angle_gamma   90.00
#
_symmetry.space_group_name_H-M   'P 1'
#
loop_
_entity.id
_entity.type
_entity.pdbx_description
1 polymer ?
#
loop_
_entity_poly.entity_id
_entity_poly.type
_entity_poly.pdbx_seq_one_letter_code
_entity_poly.pdbx_strand_id
1 'polypeptide(L)'
;MPAGANLLAMMILAIILAPLLEEMGWRGYGVDSLRAKTGMLKATLLFAALWSAWHAPLMLIGGTYQNQLARMDNPIFLGNFFVSIIPAAIIANWLYYKNNRSIGAAVVLHSMLNAASVLLNAGQVAKCIATILYAATAAAIIAIDRTAFAEGPRNFLYDAEEPVKSAASRP
;
A
#
# COMPACT_ATOMS: atom_id res chain seq x y z
N MET A 1 19.58 14.31 -24.37
CA MET A 1 18.83 13.07 -24.65
C MET A 1 17.43 13.45 -25.13
N PRO A 2 16.83 12.75 -26.11
CA PRO A 2 15.48 13.09 -26.58
C PRO A 2 14.47 12.91 -25.44
N ALA A 3 13.58 13.89 -25.25
CA ALA A 3 12.64 13.96 -24.12
C ALA A 3 11.77 12.69 -23.95
N GLY A 4 11.49 11.96 -25.04
CA GLY A 4 10.69 10.74 -25.02
C GLY A 4 11.36 9.50 -24.39
N ALA A 5 12.69 9.38 -24.47
CA ALA A 5 13.40 8.24 -23.87
C ALA A 5 13.35 8.27 -22.34
N ASN A 6 13.38 9.48 -21.76
CA ASN A 6 13.27 9.68 -20.33
C ASN A 6 11.85 9.40 -19.81
N LEU A 7 10.81 9.72 -20.59
CA LEU A 7 9.43 9.46 -20.19
C LEU A 7 9.13 7.97 -20.07
N LEU A 8 9.51 7.18 -21.09
CA LEU A 8 9.29 5.73 -21.08
C LEU A 8 10.02 5.06 -19.92
N ALA A 9 11.29 5.43 -19.67
CA ALA A 9 12.07 4.91 -18.55
C ALA A 9 11.41 5.25 -17.20
N MET A 10 10.92 6.47 -17.02
CA MET A 10 10.21 6.88 -15.79
C MET A 10 8.88 6.15 -15.61
N MET A 11 8.16 5.85 -16.69
CA MET A 11 6.93 5.05 -16.63
C MET A 11 7.20 3.61 -16.21
N ILE A 12 8.22 2.97 -16.79
CA ILE A 12 8.64 1.61 -16.40
C ILE A 12 9.06 1.59 -14.94
N LEU A 13 9.84 2.59 -14.52
CA LEU A 13 10.26 2.73 -13.13
C LEU A 13 9.05 2.87 -12.18
N ALA A 14 8.14 3.81 -12.47
CA ALA A 14 7.04 4.15 -11.57
C ALA A 14 5.91 3.10 -11.54
N ILE A 15 5.63 2.41 -12.65
CA ILE A 15 4.48 1.51 -12.76
C ILE A 15 4.90 0.05 -12.56
N ILE A 16 6.13 -0.33 -12.90
CA ILE A 16 6.57 -1.73 -12.86
C ILE A 16 7.61 -1.93 -11.77
N LEU A 17 8.78 -1.29 -11.90
CA LEU A 17 9.93 -1.61 -11.04
C LEU A 17 9.74 -1.18 -9.59
N ALA A 18 9.26 0.05 -9.35
CA ALA A 18 9.04 0.56 -8.01
C ALA A 18 7.98 -0.27 -7.26
N PRO A 19 6.75 -0.50 -7.80
CA PRO A 19 5.78 -1.38 -7.16
C PRO A 19 6.32 -2.79 -6.90
N LEU A 20 7.02 -3.39 -7.88
CA LEU A 20 7.60 -4.72 -7.69
C LEU A 20 8.57 -4.77 -6.51
N LEU A 21 9.54 -3.85 -6.46
CA LEU A 21 10.57 -3.82 -5.42
C LEU A 21 10.00 -3.47 -4.04
N GLU A 22 9.11 -2.48 -3.99
CA GLU A 22 8.46 -2.08 -2.75
C GLU A 22 7.61 -3.21 -2.18
N GLU A 23 6.74 -3.80 -2.98
CA GLU A 23 5.84 -4.86 -2.52
C GLU A 23 6.61 -6.12 -2.10
N MET A 24 7.72 -6.47 -2.76
CA MET A 24 8.58 -7.58 -2.31
C MET A 24 9.12 -7.35 -0.89
N GLY A 25 9.58 -6.14 -0.57
CA GLY A 25 10.05 -5.81 0.79
C GLY A 25 8.91 -5.74 1.80
N TRP A 26 7.88 -4.95 1.46
CA TRP A 26 6.76 -4.67 2.35
C TRP A 26 5.92 -5.89 2.66
N ARG A 27 5.60 -6.72 1.66
CA ARG A 27 4.73 -7.90 1.79
C ARG A 27 5.51 -9.20 1.90
N GLY A 28 6.83 -9.17 1.68
CA GLY A 28 7.72 -10.30 1.99
C GLY A 28 8.03 -10.40 3.48
N TYR A 29 8.37 -9.28 4.14
CA TYR A 29 8.71 -9.27 5.57
C TYR A 29 8.03 -8.14 6.35
N GLY A 30 7.95 -6.93 5.77
CA GLY A 30 7.57 -5.71 6.49
C GLY A 30 6.27 -5.81 7.29
N VAL A 31 5.14 -5.93 6.60
CA VAL A 31 3.81 -5.92 7.24
C VAL A 31 3.58 -7.16 8.12
N ASP A 32 4.09 -8.32 7.70
CA ASP A 32 3.92 -9.56 8.45
C ASP A 32 4.69 -9.57 9.76
N SER A 33 5.89 -8.98 9.80
CA SER A 33 6.64 -8.80 11.04
C SER A 33 5.89 -7.93 12.07
N LEU A 34 5.13 -6.93 11.60
CA LEU A 34 4.27 -6.09 12.44
C LEU A 34 3.01 -6.86 12.89
N ARG A 35 2.37 -7.59 11.98
CA ARG A 35 1.16 -8.38 12.28
C ARG A 35 1.44 -9.50 13.27
N ALA A 36 2.61 -10.13 13.22
CA ALA A 36 3.05 -11.14 14.18
C ALA A 36 3.15 -10.63 15.62
N LYS A 37 3.23 -9.32 15.86
CA LYS A 37 3.37 -8.72 17.20
C LYS A 37 2.15 -7.92 17.66
N THR A 38 1.37 -7.37 16.74
CA THR A 38 0.39 -6.32 17.08
C THR A 38 -1.05 -6.57 16.63
N GLY A 39 -1.28 -7.57 15.77
CA GLY A 39 -2.59 -7.82 15.14
C GLY A 39 -2.86 -6.96 13.90
N MET A 40 -3.95 -7.25 13.18
CA MET A 40 -4.14 -6.78 11.80
C MET A 40 -4.29 -5.25 11.69
N LEU A 41 -5.18 -4.63 12.48
CA LEU A 41 -5.42 -3.18 12.39
C LEU A 41 -4.18 -2.38 12.81
N LYS A 42 -3.58 -2.70 13.95
CA LYS A 42 -2.38 -1.99 14.45
C LYS A 42 -1.20 -2.15 13.50
N ALA A 43 -0.95 -3.36 12.99
CA ALA A 43 0.10 -3.60 12.01
C ALA A 43 -0.11 -2.77 10.73
N THR A 44 -1.35 -2.69 10.25
CA THR A 44 -1.70 -1.90 9.06
C THR A 44 -1.46 -0.40 9.27
N LEU A 45 -1.84 0.14 10.43
CA LEU A 45 -1.64 1.56 10.73
C LEU A 45 -0.16 1.92 10.95
N LEU A 46 0.60 1.04 11.62
CA LEU A 46 2.05 1.20 11.78
C LEU A 46 2.77 1.12 10.43
N PHE A 47 2.37 0.18 9.58
CA PHE A 47 2.88 0.07 8.22
C PHE A 47 2.55 1.32 7.40
N ALA A 48 1.32 1.83 7.48
CA ALA A 48 0.91 3.05 6.79
C ALA A 48 1.77 4.26 7.20
N ALA A 49 2.04 4.42 8.50
CA ALA A 49 2.91 5.48 9.00
C ALA A 49 4.35 5.33 8.50
N LEU A 50 4.90 4.11 8.57
CA LEU A 50 6.24 3.80 8.07
C LEU A 50 6.37 4.08 6.57
N TRP A 51 5.40 3.59 5.78
CA TRP A 51 5.41 3.74 4.32
C TRP A 51 5.23 5.20 3.91
N SER A 52 4.39 5.96 4.63
CA SER A 52 4.26 7.40 4.47
C SER A 52 5.59 8.11 4.75
N ALA A 53 6.24 7.80 5.88
CA ALA A 53 7.52 8.38 6.25
C ALA A 53 8.66 8.00 5.28
N TRP A 54 8.62 6.78 4.72
CA TRP A 54 9.61 6.31 3.74
C TRP A 54 9.69 7.20 2.49
N HIS A 55 8.61 7.89 2.13
CA HIS A 55 8.59 8.84 1.01
C HIS A 55 9.14 10.22 1.35
N ALA A 56 9.33 10.55 2.64
CA ALA A 56 9.72 11.89 3.06
C ALA A 56 11.06 12.37 2.45
N PRO A 57 12.12 11.54 2.36
CA PRO A 57 13.38 11.95 1.73
C PRO A 57 13.23 12.39 0.27
N LEU A 58 12.21 11.89 -0.45
CA LEU A 58 11.99 12.25 -1.86
C LEU A 58 11.68 13.74 -2.03
N MET A 59 11.17 14.42 -1.00
CA MET A 59 10.94 15.87 -1.02
C MET A 59 12.24 16.66 -1.21
N LEU A 60 13.39 16.08 -0.87
CA LEU A 60 14.70 16.74 -0.94
C LEU A 60 15.44 16.47 -2.26
N ILE A 61 14.97 15.50 -3.05
CA ILE A 61 15.63 15.08 -4.29
C ILE A 61 15.00 15.83 -5.47
N GLY A 62 15.79 16.66 -6.15
CA GLY A 62 15.34 17.42 -7.32
C GLY A 62 14.78 16.51 -8.43
N GLY A 63 13.63 16.89 -8.99
CA GLY A 63 13.00 16.17 -10.10
C GLY A 63 11.99 15.09 -9.68
N THR A 64 11.89 14.73 -8.40
CA THR A 64 10.84 13.84 -7.92
C THR A 64 9.49 14.55 -7.84
N TYR A 65 8.40 13.78 -7.82
CA TYR A 65 7.06 14.31 -7.65
C TYR A 65 6.88 15.01 -6.29
N GLN A 66 7.43 14.44 -5.22
CA GLN A 66 7.33 14.98 -3.87
C GLN A 66 8.11 16.30 -3.72
N ASN A 67 9.25 16.43 -4.38
CA ASN A 67 10.00 17.69 -4.43
C ASN A 67 9.22 18.76 -5.21
N GLN A 68 8.56 18.38 -6.30
CA GLN A 68 7.69 19.32 -7.04
C GLN A 68 6.53 19.79 -6.17
N LEU A 69 5.83 18.88 -5.48
CA LEU A 69 4.76 19.22 -4.54
C LEU A 69 5.24 20.14 -3.42
N ALA A 70 6.42 19.88 -2.85
CA ALA A 70 7.00 20.70 -1.78
C ALA A 70 7.38 22.12 -2.23
N ARG A 71 7.56 22.34 -3.54
CA ARG A 71 7.84 23.66 -4.13
C ARG A 71 6.60 24.37 -4.66
N MET A 72 5.42 23.73 -4.64
CA MET A 72 4.17 24.38 -5.00
C MET A 72 3.71 25.33 -3.89
N ASP A 73 3.05 26.42 -4.27
CA ASP A 73 2.52 27.41 -3.31
C ASP A 73 1.42 26.85 -2.39
N ASN A 74 0.80 25.72 -2.76
CA ASN A 74 -0.28 25.09 -1.99
C ASN A 74 0.21 23.83 -1.24
N PRO A 75 0.49 23.92 0.07
CA PRO A 75 1.01 22.81 0.86
C PRO A 75 -0.02 21.66 1.04
N ILE A 76 -1.30 21.89 0.75
CA ILE A 76 -2.34 20.86 0.83
C ILE A 76 -2.02 19.69 -0.08
N PHE A 77 -1.42 19.92 -1.25
CA PHE A 77 -1.12 18.83 -2.18
C PHE A 77 -0.01 17.91 -1.66
N LEU A 78 1.00 18.48 -1.00
CA LEU A 78 2.03 17.70 -0.31
C LEU A 78 1.41 16.93 0.86
N GLY A 79 0.61 17.59 1.70
CA GLY A 79 -0.09 16.94 2.81
C GLY A 79 -1.00 15.80 2.32
N ASN A 80 -1.73 16.03 1.22
CA ASN A 80 -2.58 15.02 0.60
C ASN A 80 -1.79 13.80 0.14
N PHE A 81 -0.59 13.97 -0.44
CA PHE A 81 0.24 12.83 -0.83
C PHE A 81 0.50 11.90 0.36
N PHE A 82 0.99 12.43 1.48
CA PHE A 82 1.28 11.62 2.67
C PHE A 82 0.01 11.04 3.31
N VAL A 83 -1.07 11.82 3.38
CA VAL A 83 -2.36 11.33 3.91
C VAL A 83 -2.94 10.22 3.04
N SER A 84 -2.81 10.30 1.72
CA SER A 84 -3.35 9.31 0.78
C SER A 84 -2.74 7.91 0.91
N ILE A 85 -1.52 7.84 1.45
CA ILE A 85 -0.81 6.59 1.69
C ILE A 85 -1.52 5.74 2.75
N ILE A 86 -2.19 6.38 3.72
CA ILE A 86 -2.86 5.68 4.82
C ILE A 86 -4.02 4.79 4.34
N PRO A 87 -5.04 5.31 3.63
CA PRO A 87 -6.10 4.46 3.11
C PRO A 87 -5.59 3.48 2.04
N ALA A 88 -4.60 3.86 1.23
CA ALA A 88 -3.99 2.95 0.26
C ALA A 88 -3.33 1.73 0.95
N ALA A 89 -2.62 1.95 2.05
CA ALA A 89 -2.02 0.89 2.85
C ALA A 89 -3.08 -0.06 3.44
N ILE A 90 -4.21 0.48 3.91
CA ILE A 90 -5.33 -0.34 4.41
C ILE A 90 -5.87 -1.25 3.32
N ILE A 91 -6.18 -0.68 2.14
CA ILE A 91 -6.70 -1.43 1.00
C ILE A 91 -5.71 -2.51 0.55
N ALA A 92 -4.43 -2.15 0.42
CA ALA A 92 -3.40 -3.05 -0.06
C ALA A 92 -3.10 -4.19 0.92
N ASN A 93 -3.02 -3.91 2.22
CA ASN A 93 -2.81 -4.94 3.23
C ASN A 93 -4.03 -5.85 3.36
N TRP A 94 -5.23 -5.30 3.28
CA TRP A 94 -6.45 -6.10 3.24
C TRP A 94 -6.47 -7.03 2.03
N LEU A 95 -6.18 -6.51 0.83
CA LEU A 95 -6.13 -7.32 -0.39
C LEU A 95 -5.08 -8.43 -0.27
N TYR A 96 -3.88 -8.09 0.19
CA TYR A 96 -2.80 -9.04 0.43
C TYR A 96 -3.24 -10.20 1.34
N TYR A 97 -3.85 -9.88 2.48
CA TYR A 97 -4.27 -10.90 3.44
C TYR A 97 -5.48 -11.72 2.98
N LYS A 98 -6.44 -11.10 2.28
CA LYS A 98 -7.60 -11.82 1.72
C LYS A 98 -7.22 -12.71 0.55
N ASN A 99 -6.10 -12.43 -0.14
CA ASN A 99 -5.59 -13.23 -1.24
C ASN A 99 -4.44 -14.15 -0.79
N ASN A 100 -4.57 -14.77 0.39
CA ASN A 100 -3.61 -15.74 0.92
C ASN A 100 -2.15 -15.23 0.89
N ARG A 101 -1.93 -13.95 1.22
CA ARG A 101 -0.60 -13.32 1.22
C ARG A 101 0.07 -13.32 -0.16
N SER A 102 -0.71 -13.16 -1.23
CA SER A 102 -0.19 -13.02 -2.60
C SER A 102 0.52 -11.69 -2.80
N ILE A 103 1.86 -11.72 -2.88
CA ILE A 103 2.68 -10.55 -3.23
C ILE A 103 2.35 -10.07 -4.65
N GLY A 104 2.12 -10.99 -5.59
CA GLY A 104 1.76 -10.65 -6.97
C GLY A 104 0.47 -9.82 -7.07
N ALA A 105 -0.56 -10.17 -6.29
CA ALA A 105 -1.80 -9.38 -6.24
C ALA A 105 -1.56 -7.96 -5.70
N ALA A 106 -0.68 -7.82 -4.69
CA ALA A 106 -0.30 -6.52 -4.14
C ALA A 106 0.50 -5.67 -5.15
N VAL A 107 1.42 -6.29 -5.90
CA VAL A 107 2.15 -5.64 -7.01
C VAL A 107 1.17 -5.11 -8.05
N VAL A 108 0.22 -5.94 -8.51
CA VAL A 108 -0.76 -5.51 -9.51
C VAL A 108 -1.60 -4.33 -9.00
N LEU A 109 -2.10 -4.39 -7.76
CA LEU A 109 -2.85 -3.27 -7.18
C LEU A 109 -2.01 -1.98 -7.14
N HIS A 110 -0.78 -2.06 -6.63
CA HIS A 110 0.10 -0.89 -6.53
C HIS A 110 0.43 -0.33 -7.93
N SER A 111 0.77 -1.19 -8.90
CA SER A 111 0.97 -0.80 -10.29
C SER A 111 -0.27 -0.11 -10.89
N MET A 112 -1.48 -0.60 -10.60
CA MET A 112 -2.73 0.02 -11.06
C MET A 112 -2.94 1.42 -10.46
N LEU A 113 -2.66 1.60 -9.17
CA LEU A 113 -2.77 2.91 -8.51
C LEU A 113 -1.78 3.92 -9.10
N ASN A 114 -0.53 3.49 -9.36
CA ASN A 114 0.47 4.34 -9.99
C ASN A 114 0.11 4.64 -11.45
N ALA A 115 -0.34 3.63 -12.20
CA ALA A 115 -0.80 3.80 -13.58
C ALA A 115 -1.98 4.76 -13.68
N ALA A 116 -2.97 4.68 -12.78
CA ALA A 116 -4.10 5.61 -12.76
C ALA A 116 -3.64 7.05 -12.55
N SER A 117 -2.64 7.28 -11.70
CA SER A 117 -2.07 8.61 -11.45
C SER A 117 -1.29 9.15 -12.67
N VAL A 118 -0.47 8.30 -13.29
CA VAL A 118 0.46 8.67 -14.38
C VAL A 118 -0.23 8.70 -15.74
N LEU A 119 -0.93 7.63 -16.13
CA LEU A 119 -1.53 7.49 -17.46
C LEU A 119 -2.73 8.41 -17.69
N LEU A 120 -3.53 8.66 -16.64
CA LEU A 120 -4.66 9.58 -16.71
C LEU A 120 -4.24 11.04 -16.55
N ASN A 121 -2.95 11.30 -16.34
CA ASN A 121 -2.40 12.63 -16.06
C ASN A 121 -3.21 13.38 -14.98
N ALA A 122 -3.51 12.69 -13.88
CA ALA A 122 -4.45 13.19 -12.89
C ALA A 122 -3.94 14.48 -12.22
N GLY A 123 -4.74 15.55 -12.30
CA GLY A 123 -4.46 16.82 -11.62
C GLY A 123 -4.49 16.68 -10.09
N GLN A 124 -3.93 17.65 -9.37
CA GLN A 124 -3.82 17.57 -7.90
C GLN A 124 -5.19 17.52 -7.20
N VAL A 125 -6.17 18.27 -7.70
CA VAL A 125 -7.55 18.24 -7.18
C VAL A 125 -8.17 16.85 -7.37
N ALA A 126 -7.96 16.22 -8.53
CA ALA A 126 -8.43 14.86 -8.79
C ALA A 126 -7.78 13.86 -7.82
N LYS A 127 -6.50 14.04 -7.48
CA LYS A 127 -5.80 13.22 -6.48
C LYS A 127 -6.35 13.42 -5.07
N CYS A 128 -6.77 14.63 -4.70
CA CYS A 128 -7.47 14.86 -3.44
C CYS A 128 -8.83 14.14 -3.41
N ILE A 129 -9.59 14.18 -4.51
CA ILE A 129 -10.84 13.42 -4.62
C ILE A 129 -10.57 11.91 -4.51
N ALA A 130 -9.53 11.41 -5.19
CA ALA A 130 -9.11 10.01 -5.08
C ALA A 130 -8.78 9.62 -3.63
N THR A 131 -8.09 10.47 -2.87
CA THR A 131 -7.83 10.23 -1.44
C THR A 131 -9.12 10.04 -0.65
N ILE A 132 -10.14 10.86 -0.89
CA ILE A 132 -11.45 10.74 -0.23
C ILE A 132 -12.12 9.40 -0.60
N LEU A 133 -12.06 9.02 -1.89
CA LEU A 133 -12.60 7.74 -2.35
C LEU A 133 -11.86 6.55 -1.73
N TYR A 134 -10.53 6.62 -1.62
CA TYR A 134 -9.72 5.60 -0.95
C TYR A 134 -10.07 5.53 0.53
N ALA A 135 -10.24 6.66 1.21
CA ALA A 135 -10.65 6.70 2.61
C ALA A 135 -12.03 6.08 2.82
N ALA A 136 -13.00 6.40 1.96
CA ALA A 136 -14.33 5.80 2.00
C ALA A 136 -14.26 4.28 1.76
N THR A 137 -13.44 3.84 0.80
CA THR A 137 -13.23 2.42 0.49
C THR A 137 -12.58 1.68 1.66
N ALA A 138 -11.54 2.26 2.25
CA ALA A 138 -10.85 1.71 3.42
C ALA A 138 -11.80 1.60 4.63
N ALA A 139 -12.62 2.63 4.87
CA ALA A 139 -13.62 2.61 5.94
C ALA A 139 -14.68 1.52 5.70
N ALA A 140 -15.17 1.38 4.46
CA ALA A 140 -16.10 0.32 4.09
C ALA A 140 -15.49 -1.08 4.27
N ILE A 141 -14.25 -1.28 3.84
CA ILE A 141 -13.50 -2.53 4.03
C ILE A 141 -13.37 -2.88 5.51
N ILE A 142 -12.99 -1.91 6.36
CA ILE A 142 -12.89 -2.11 7.81
C ILE A 142 -14.25 -2.47 8.41
N ALA A 143 -15.34 -1.82 7.95
CA ALA A 143 -16.68 -2.09 8.45
C ALA A 143 -17.18 -3.49 8.05
N ILE A 144 -16.92 -3.91 6.81
CA ILE A 144 -17.35 -5.21 6.26
C ILE A 144 -16.54 -6.35 6.88
N ASP A 145 -15.21 -6.25 6.89
CA ASP A 145 -14.30 -7.28 7.39
C ASP A 145 -13.79 -6.96 8.80
N ARG A 146 -14.66 -6.38 9.65
CA ARG A 146 -14.31 -5.95 11.02
C ARG A 146 -13.66 -7.04 11.87
N THR A 147 -14.06 -8.29 11.65
CA THR A 147 -13.52 -9.46 12.36
C THR A 147 -12.06 -9.68 11.99
N ALA A 148 -11.71 -9.58 10.71
CA ALA A 148 -10.33 -9.71 10.24
C ALA A 148 -9.44 -8.60 10.84
N PHE A 149 -9.92 -7.36 10.87
CA PHE A 149 -9.17 -6.24 11.47
C PHE A 149 -9.05 -6.33 12.99
N ALA A 150 -10.02 -6.98 13.66
CA ALA A 150 -9.97 -7.28 15.09
C ALA A 150 -9.06 -8.47 15.44
N GLU A 151 -8.57 -9.23 14.45
CA GLU A 151 -7.66 -10.34 14.70
C GLU A 151 -6.39 -9.87 15.39
N GLY A 152 -6.05 -10.61 16.45
CA GLY A 152 -4.80 -10.46 17.17
C GLY A 152 -3.58 -10.86 16.35
N PRO A 153 -2.41 -10.90 17.01
CA PRO A 153 -1.17 -11.29 16.36
C PRO A 153 -1.26 -12.68 15.73
N ARG A 154 -0.67 -12.87 14.54
CA ARG A 154 -0.68 -14.15 13.79
C ARG A 154 0.73 -14.54 13.38
N ASN A 155 1.12 -15.80 13.61
CA ASN A 155 2.45 -16.31 13.30
C ASN A 155 2.43 -17.16 12.02
N PHE A 156 2.84 -16.53 10.93
CA PHE A 156 2.73 -17.11 9.60
C PHE A 156 3.62 -18.33 9.32
N LEU A 157 4.61 -18.60 10.16
CA LEU A 157 5.49 -19.76 10.01
C LEU A 157 4.99 -20.99 10.78
N TYR A 158 4.29 -20.78 11.90
CA TYR A 158 3.86 -21.86 12.80
C TYR A 158 2.41 -22.29 12.55
N ASP A 159 1.56 -21.39 12.06
CA ASP A 159 0.15 -21.69 11.79
C ASP A 159 -0.07 -22.54 10.52
N ALA A 160 0.98 -22.77 9.71
CA ALA A 160 0.93 -23.62 8.51
C ALA A 160 1.07 -25.12 8.82
N GLU A 161 1.46 -25.47 10.06
CA GLU A 161 1.75 -26.85 10.47
C GLU A 161 0.62 -27.55 11.22
N GLU A 162 -0.51 -26.89 11.54
CA GLU A 162 -1.66 -27.64 12.06
C GLU A 162 -2.24 -28.54 10.97
N PRO A 163 -2.07 -29.88 11.05
CA PRO A 163 -2.79 -30.77 10.17
C PRO A 163 -4.26 -30.68 10.56
N VAL A 164 -5.16 -30.83 9.59
CA VAL A 164 -6.61 -30.97 9.80
C VAL A 164 -6.87 -32.09 10.82
N LYS A 165 -6.88 -31.77 12.11
CA LYS A 165 -7.24 -32.69 13.20
C LYS A 165 -8.71 -32.46 13.53
N SER A 166 -9.62 -32.89 12.65
CA SER A 166 -11.03 -33.09 13.01
C SER A 166 -11.82 -33.81 11.90
N ALA A 167 -11.44 -35.05 11.58
CA ALA A 167 -12.33 -35.99 10.87
C ALA A 167 -12.32 -37.39 11.48
N ALA A 168 -11.86 -37.53 12.72
CA ALA A 168 -11.84 -38.79 13.45
C ALA A 168 -12.35 -38.55 14.88
N SER A 169 -13.67 -38.58 15.04
CA SER A 169 -14.43 -39.00 16.23
C SER A 169 -15.79 -38.32 16.25
N ARG A 170 -16.76 -38.94 15.57
CA ARG A 170 -18.12 -39.00 16.11
C ARG A 170 -18.49 -40.48 16.18
N PRO A 171 -19.02 -40.95 17.32
CA PRO A 171 -19.34 -42.35 17.56
C PRO A 171 -20.41 -42.88 16.59
#